data_AF-A0A838QYV6-F1
#
_entry.id   AF-A0A838QYV6-F1
#
_cell.length_a   1.000
_cell.length_b   1.000
_cell.length_c   1.000
_cell.angle_alpha   90.00
_cell.angle_beta   90.00
_cell.angle_gamma   90.00
#
_symmetry.space_group_name_H-M   'P 1'
#
loop_
_entity.id
_entity.type
_entity.pdbx_description
1 polymer ?
#
loop_
_entity_poly.entity_id
_entity_poly.type
_entity_poly.pdbx_seq_one_letter_code
_entity_poly.pdbx_strand_id
1 'polypeptide(L)'
;MTKSAPSILSLVGIGGATTVLLAACLVSHAHAASLTALGDLRGGEFGSEALGVSGDGSVVVGYSTSASGYIPQAFRWTAAGGMVGLANRPD
;
A
#
# COMPACT_ATOMS: atom_id res chain seq x y z
N MET A 1 77.36 -0.44 -14.96
CA MET A 1 76.27 0.39 -15.52
C MET A 1 75.15 -0.54 -15.96
N THR A 2 74.21 -0.86 -15.06
CA THR A 2 73.01 -1.65 -15.37
C THR A 2 71.80 -0.79 -15.00
N LYS A 3 71.02 -0.44 -16.02
CA LYS A 3 69.93 0.54 -15.98
C LYS A 3 68.71 -0.10 -15.33
N SER A 4 68.21 0.53 -14.27
CA SER A 4 66.89 0.22 -13.68
C SER A 4 65.79 0.35 -14.73
N ALA A 5 64.92 -0.65 -14.78
CA ALA A 5 63.59 -0.51 -15.39
C ALA A 5 62.59 -1.32 -14.54
N PRO A 6 61.64 -0.68 -13.85
CA PRO A 6 60.43 -1.36 -13.43
C PRO A 6 59.45 -1.37 -14.61
N SER A 7 58.98 -2.54 -15.00
CA SER A 7 57.81 -2.68 -15.86
C SER A 7 56.98 -3.83 -15.33
N ILE A 8 55.78 -3.48 -14.90
CA ILE A 8 54.49 -4.15 -15.14
C ILE A 8 53.58 -3.67 -14.02
N LEU A 9 52.67 -2.77 -14.37
CA LEU A 9 51.28 -2.67 -13.93
C LEU A 9 50.75 -1.33 -14.43
N SER A 10 50.55 -1.22 -15.75
CA SER A 10 49.63 -0.21 -16.27
C SER A 10 48.23 -0.77 -16.04
N LEU A 11 47.59 -0.32 -14.96
CA LEU A 11 46.18 -0.51 -14.72
C LEU A 11 45.42 0.33 -15.76
N VAL A 12 45.18 -0.25 -16.93
CA VAL A 12 44.26 0.33 -17.91
C VAL A 12 42.88 0.34 -17.27
N GLY A 13 42.37 1.54 -17.02
CA GLY A 13 41.06 1.77 -16.44
C GLY A 13 39.97 1.14 -17.30
N ILE A 14 39.29 0.15 -16.74
CA ILE A 14 38.06 -0.39 -17.31
C ILE A 14 36.93 0.46 -16.71
N GLY A 15 36.35 1.30 -17.57
CA GLY A 15 35.43 2.38 -17.23
C GLY A 15 34.12 1.93 -16.56
N GLY A 16 33.63 2.77 -15.65
CA GLY A 16 32.43 2.62 -14.82
C GLY A 16 31.09 2.67 -15.56
N ALA A 17 30.96 2.04 -16.73
CA ALA A 17 29.71 1.97 -17.49
C ALA A 17 28.97 0.61 -17.34
N THR A 18 29.62 -0.44 -16.83
CA THR A 18 29.00 -1.78 -16.65
C THR A 18 28.34 -1.98 -15.28
N THR A 19 28.68 -1.19 -14.26
CA THR A 19 28.09 -1.30 -12.92
C THR A 19 26.67 -0.73 -12.82
N VAL A 20 26.27 0.16 -13.75
CA VAL A 20 24.96 0.84 -13.66
C VAL A 20 23.82 -0.03 -14.22
N LEU A 21 24.10 -0.95 -15.14
CA LEU A 21 23.07 -1.80 -15.77
C LEU A 21 22.65 -3.02 -14.95
N LEU A 22 23.45 -3.43 -13.94
CA LEU A 22 23.05 -4.45 -12.97
C LEU A 22 22.22 -3.88 -11.79
N ALA A 23 22.26 -2.57 -11.56
CA ALA A 23 21.51 -1.93 -10.48
C ALA A 23 20.02 -1.67 -10.83
N ALA A 24 19.66 -1.66 -12.12
CA ALA A 24 18.30 -1.32 -12.54
C ALA A 24 17.26 -2.46 -12.37
N CYS A 25 17.68 -3.69 -12.01
CA CYS A 25 16.79 -4.86 -11.94
C CYS A 25 16.45 -5.35 -10.52
N LEU A 26 16.80 -4.64 -9.44
CA LEU A 26 16.67 -5.21 -8.08
C LEU A 26 15.89 -4.40 -7.04
N VAL A 27 15.14 -3.38 -7.44
CA VAL A 27 14.15 -2.78 -6.51
C VAL A 27 12.74 -3.11 -6.96
N SER A 28 12.44 -4.41 -7.01
CA SER A 28 11.07 -4.87 -6.82
C SER A 28 10.64 -4.39 -5.43
N HIS A 29 9.90 -3.28 -5.38
CA HIS A 29 9.27 -2.82 -4.15
C HIS A 29 8.17 -3.82 -3.81
N ALA A 30 8.52 -4.83 -3.02
CA ALA A 30 7.53 -5.55 -2.24
C ALA A 30 7.01 -4.55 -1.20
N HIS A 31 5.97 -3.79 -1.54
CA HIS A 31 5.24 -3.01 -0.55
C HIS A 31 4.63 -4.02 0.42
N ALA A 32 5.06 -3.98 1.69
CA ALA A 32 4.48 -4.84 2.71
C ALA A 32 2.97 -4.57 2.76
N ALA A 33 2.16 -5.56 2.40
CA ALA A 33 0.72 -5.44 2.51
C ALA A 33 0.36 -5.33 3.99
N SER A 34 -0.46 -4.35 4.34
CA SER A 34 -1.03 -4.20 5.68
C SER A 34 -2.55 -4.27 5.61
N LEU A 35 -3.15 -4.82 6.67
CA LEU A 35 -4.59 -4.85 6.83
C LEU A 35 -4.97 -3.82 7.89
N THR A 36 -5.82 -2.87 7.53
CA THR A 36 -6.40 -1.91 8.46
C THR A 36 -7.88 -2.23 8.60
N ALA A 37 -8.32 -2.46 9.84
CA ALA A 37 -9.73 -2.65 10.12
C ALA A 37 -10.50 -1.35 9.86
N LEU A 38 -11.68 -1.47 9.25
CA LEU A 38 -12.53 -0.31 8.94
C LEU A 38 -13.26 0.23 10.19
N GLY A 39 -13.46 -0.62 11.19
CA GLY A 39 -14.26 -0.36 12.38
C GLY A 39 -15.73 -0.75 12.19
N ASP A 40 -16.60 -0.13 12.98
CA ASP A 40 -18.03 -0.40 13.09
C ASP A 40 -18.86 0.90 13.10
N LEU A 41 -20.15 0.76 12.85
CA LEU A 41 -21.10 1.85 13.11
C LEU A 41 -21.44 1.88 14.60
N ARG A 42 -21.33 3.09 15.18
CA ARG A 42 -21.59 3.29 16.61
C ARG A 42 -22.95 2.73 17.04
N GLY A 43 -22.93 1.99 18.14
CA GLY A 43 -24.11 1.42 18.80
C GLY A 43 -24.60 0.09 18.22
N GLY A 44 -23.92 -0.48 17.22
CA GLY A 44 -24.10 -1.86 16.78
C GLY A 44 -23.09 -2.83 17.39
N GLU A 45 -22.96 -4.01 16.79
CA GLU A 45 -21.89 -4.95 17.10
C GLU A 45 -20.57 -4.48 16.49
N PHE A 46 -19.46 -4.88 17.11
CA PHE A 46 -18.13 -4.56 16.61
C PHE A 46 -17.80 -5.42 15.38
N GLY A 47 -18.27 -4.98 14.21
CA GLY A 47 -18.05 -5.67 12.94
C GLY A 47 -18.61 -4.93 11.73
N SER A 48 -17.95 -5.13 10.59
CA SER A 48 -18.39 -4.64 9.29
C SER A 48 -17.96 -5.56 8.16
N GLU A 49 -18.75 -5.59 7.10
CA GLU A 49 -18.44 -6.33 5.88
C GLU A 49 -18.27 -5.37 4.72
N ALA A 50 -17.07 -5.36 4.12
CA ALA A 50 -16.75 -4.59 2.94
C ALA A 50 -17.17 -5.35 1.68
N LEU A 51 -17.96 -4.70 0.82
CA LEU A 51 -18.47 -5.28 -0.42
C LEU A 51 -17.85 -4.66 -1.68
N GLY A 52 -17.26 -3.48 -1.57
CA GLY A 52 -16.67 -2.78 -2.71
C GLY A 52 -15.68 -1.72 -2.32
N VAL A 53 -14.72 -1.48 -3.22
CA VAL A 53 -13.70 -0.44 -3.11
C VAL A 53 -13.68 0.38 -4.39
N SER A 54 -13.46 1.69 -4.28
CA SER A 54 -13.26 2.56 -5.44
C SER A 54 -11.95 2.23 -6.16
N GLY A 55 -11.86 2.57 -7.46
CA GLY A 55 -10.66 2.26 -8.26
C GLY A 55 -9.38 2.93 -7.77
N ASP A 56 -9.49 4.01 -7.01
CA ASP A 56 -8.39 4.72 -6.35
C ASP A 56 -8.13 4.25 -4.90
N GLY A 57 -8.91 3.31 -4.39
CA GLY A 57 -8.78 2.79 -3.02
C GLY A 57 -9.24 3.74 -1.91
N SER A 58 -9.78 4.92 -2.23
CA SER A 58 -10.08 5.96 -1.24
C SER A 58 -11.40 5.75 -0.49
N VAL A 59 -12.30 4.95 -1.06
CA VAL A 59 -13.65 4.69 -0.54
C VAL A 59 -13.90 3.19 -0.47
N VAL A 60 -14.43 2.74 0.67
CA VAL A 60 -14.96 1.38 0.85
C VAL A 60 -16.45 1.46 1.18
N VAL A 61 -17.26 0.58 0.59
CA VAL A 61 -18.70 0.47 0.86
C VAL A 61 -19.05 -0.93 1.32
N GLY A 62 -20.12 -1.03 2.10
CA GLY A 62 -20.51 -2.29 2.71
C GLY A 62 -21.68 -2.13 3.67
N TYR A 63 -21.81 -3.06 4.61
CA TYR A 63 -22.80 -2.97 5.68
C TYR A 63 -22.19 -3.28 7.05
N SER A 64 -22.75 -2.66 8.09
CA SER A 64 -22.40 -2.86 9.49
C SER A 64 -23.67 -2.78 10.33
N THR A 65 -23.70 -3.45 11.47
CA THR A 65 -24.80 -3.30 12.43
C THR A 65 -24.67 -1.93 13.10
N SER A 66 -25.77 -1.23 13.29
CA SER A 66 -25.78 0.10 13.94
C SER A 66 -26.73 0.11 15.14
N ALA A 67 -26.76 1.24 15.86
CA ALA A 67 -27.71 1.46 16.95
C ALA A 67 -29.18 1.26 16.57
N SER A 68 -29.52 1.29 15.28
CA SER A 68 -30.90 1.17 14.79
C SER A 68 -31.45 -0.27 14.80
N GLY A 69 -30.65 -1.26 15.25
CA GLY A 69 -31.11 -2.62 15.52
C GLY A 69 -30.51 -3.68 14.59
N TYR A 70 -31.21 -4.81 14.47
CA TYR A 70 -30.74 -6.02 13.79
C TYR A 70 -30.53 -5.90 12.28
N ILE A 71 -31.04 -4.84 11.64
CA ILE A 71 -30.91 -4.69 10.19
C ILE A 71 -29.55 -4.07 9.87
N PRO A 72 -28.71 -4.74 9.06
CA PRO A 72 -27.44 -4.17 8.63
C PRO A 72 -27.67 -2.83 7.92
N GLN A 73 -26.95 -1.80 8.35
CA GLN A 73 -26.99 -0.49 7.74
C GLN A 73 -25.87 -0.38 6.70
N ALA A 74 -26.21 0.11 5.51
CA ALA A 74 -25.21 0.43 4.50
C ALA A 74 -24.27 1.52 5.02
N PHE A 75 -22.98 1.45 4.70
CA PHE A 75 -22.02 2.48 5.04
C PHE A 75 -21.13 2.88 3.87
N ARG A 76 -20.57 4.08 3.99
CA ARG A 76 -19.40 4.54 3.24
C ARG A 76 -18.27 4.81 4.22
N TRP A 77 -17.10 4.24 3.95
CA TRP A 77 -15.89 4.44 4.73
C TRP A 77 -14.84 5.21 3.94
N THR A 78 -14.11 6.09 4.62
CA THR A 78 -12.92 6.78 4.09
C THR A 78 -11.86 6.90 5.17
N ALA A 79 -10.58 6.97 4.78
CA ALA A 79 -9.49 7.12 5.74
C ALA A 79 -9.60 8.41 6.60
N ALA A 80 -10.09 9.50 6.03
CA ALA A 80 -10.22 10.78 6.73
C ALA A 80 -11.47 10.86 7.63
N GLY A 81 -12.58 10.23 7.22
CA GLY A 81 -13.87 10.36 7.88
C GLY A 81 -14.33 9.15 8.68
N GLY A 82 -13.62 8.03 8.58
CA GLY A 82 -14.08 6.74 9.12
C GLY A 82 -15.37 6.26 8.45
N MET A 83 -16.15 5.48 9.20
CA MET A 83 -17.40 4.88 8.73
C MET A 83 -18.58 5.83 8.92
N VAL A 84 -19.34 6.07 7.85
CA VAL A 84 -20.56 6.87 7.86
C VAL A 84 -21.71 6.03 7.34
N GLY A 85 -22.75 5.89 8.16
CA GLY A 85 -23.96 5.16 7.79
C GLY A 85 -24.76 5.90 6.73
N LEU A 86 -25.21 5.17 5.72
CA LEU A 86 -26.13 5.62 4.69
C LEU A 86 -27.52 5.11 5.08
N ALA A 87 -28.42 6.01 5.49
CA ALA A 87 -29.80 5.62 5.79
C ALA A 87 -30.47 5.06 4.53
N ASN A 88 -31.32 4.03 4.69
CA ASN A 88 -32.32 3.76 3.68
C ASN A 88 -33.27 4.97 3.67
N ARG A 89 -33.44 5.54 2.48
CA ARG A 89 -34.33 6.67 2.22
C ARG A 89 -35.68 6.46 2.95
N PRO A 90 -36.17 7.44 3.74
CA PRO A 90 -37.52 7.35 4.29
C PRO A 90 -38.52 7.39 3.14
N ASP A 91 -39.47 6.46 3.17
CA ASP A 91 -40.72 6.50 2.41
C ASP A 91 -41.62 7.67 2.83
#